data_AF-A0A0C1FXX1-F1
#
_entry.id   AF-A0A0C1FXX1-F1
#
_cell.length_a   1.000
_cell.length_b   1.000
_cell.length_c   1.000
_cell.angle_alpha   90.00
_cell.angle_beta   90.00
_cell.angle_gamma   90.00
#
_symmetry.space_group_name_H-M   'P 1'
#
loop_
_entity.id
_entity.type
_entity.pdbx_description
1 polymer ?
#
loop_
_entity_poly.entity_id
_entity_poly.type
_entity_poly.pdbx_seq_one_letter_code
_entity_poly.pdbx_strand_id
1 'polypeptide(L)'
;MLENLNEMVRENVQESVVNNAAIPNEKNEAVIQAASGSIFDSLKDQLSSGNIGALTDIFNGNKAEGTQVAEQASGSFIDKLSGLGINADTAKSLASSIIPGLIAKFTQKTNDPNDSSFNLKDVLGSLGGEDGKFDVSDVIGMFNGGQSQQGGQAGEGGIMDKLKGMFN
;
A
#
# COMPACT_ATOMS: atom_id res chain seq x y z
N MET A 1 -5.48 12.45 -3.50
CA MET A 1 -5.45 11.03 -3.08
C MET A 1 -5.73 10.89 -1.59
N LEU A 2 -4.92 11.49 -0.71
CA LEU A 2 -5.10 11.36 0.74
C LEU A 2 -6.53 11.74 1.23
N GLU A 3 -7.14 12.75 0.61
CA GLU A 3 -8.54 13.11 0.91
C GLU A 3 -9.54 11.98 0.57
N ASN A 4 -9.44 11.40 -0.63
CA ASN A 4 -10.26 10.24 -1.01
C ASN A 4 -10.01 9.05 -0.05
N LEU A 5 -8.77 8.88 0.41
CA LEU A 5 -8.42 7.87 1.39
C LEU A 5 -9.07 8.16 2.74
N ASN A 6 -9.07 9.41 3.21
CA ASN A 6 -9.78 9.82 4.43
C ASN A 6 -11.27 9.50 4.35
N GLU A 7 -11.94 9.86 3.25
CA GLU A 7 -13.36 9.55 3.05
C GLU A 7 -13.60 8.04 3.04
N MET A 8 -12.78 7.28 2.32
CA MET A 8 -12.85 5.82 2.34
C MET A 8 -12.67 5.28 3.76
N VAL A 9 -11.70 5.76 4.54
CA VAL A 9 -11.53 5.34 5.94
C VAL A 9 -12.77 5.69 6.76
N ARG A 10 -13.26 6.93 6.68
CA ARG A 10 -14.43 7.41 7.42
C ARG A 10 -15.67 6.53 7.20
N GLU A 11 -15.92 6.11 5.96
CA GLU A 11 -17.03 5.21 5.63
C GLU A 11 -16.86 3.80 6.24
N ASN A 12 -15.63 3.38 6.48
CA ASN A 12 -15.29 2.00 6.86
C ASN A 12 -15.00 1.80 8.34
N VAL A 13 -14.88 2.87 9.12
CA VAL A 13 -14.55 2.81 10.56
C VAL A 13 -15.66 3.30 11.48
N GLN A 14 -16.86 3.54 10.97
CA GLN A 14 -18.00 4.03 11.77
C GLN A 14 -18.23 3.20 13.04
N GLU A 15 -18.29 1.86 12.93
CA GLU A 15 -18.49 1.01 14.11
C GLU A 15 -17.26 0.92 15.02
N SER A 16 -16.07 0.80 14.41
CA SER A 16 -14.84 0.55 15.16
C SER A 16 -14.26 1.81 15.81
N VAL A 17 -14.63 3.00 15.32
CA VAL A 17 -14.11 4.29 15.78
C VAL A 17 -15.22 5.19 16.28
N VAL A 18 -16.23 5.50 15.46
CA VAL A 18 -17.26 6.49 15.83
C VAL A 18 -18.18 5.98 16.93
N ASN A 19 -18.55 4.69 16.88
CA ASN A 19 -19.40 4.05 17.88
C ASN A 19 -18.60 3.36 19.01
N ASN A 20 -17.29 3.58 19.07
CA ASN A 20 -16.43 2.92 20.05
C ASN A 20 -16.22 3.77 21.30
N ALA A 21 -16.78 3.33 22.43
CA ALA A 21 -16.69 4.04 23.71
C ALA A 21 -15.26 4.22 24.24
N ALA A 22 -14.28 3.44 23.75
CA ALA A 22 -12.87 3.60 24.12
C ALA A 22 -12.19 4.79 23.42
N ILE A 23 -12.84 5.37 22.40
CA ILE A 23 -12.34 6.51 21.63
C ILE A 23 -13.23 7.72 21.96
N PRO A 24 -12.65 8.80 22.52
CA PRO A 24 -13.38 10.06 22.67
C PRO A 24 -13.83 10.57 21.31
N ASN A 25 -15.08 11.02 21.20
CA ASN A 25 -15.67 11.45 19.93
C ASN A 25 -14.86 12.58 19.26
N GLU A 26 -14.20 13.43 20.07
CA GLU A 26 -13.36 14.53 19.59
C GLU A 26 -12.10 14.01 18.86
N LYS A 27 -11.72 12.76 19.09
CA LYS A 27 -10.57 12.10 18.45
C LYS A 27 -10.95 11.29 17.21
N ASN A 28 -12.24 11.08 16.91
CA ASN A 28 -12.67 10.25 15.79
C ASN A 28 -12.03 10.69 14.46
N GLU A 29 -12.03 11.98 14.19
CA GLU A 29 -11.42 12.53 12.97
C GLU A 29 -9.90 12.32 12.95
N ALA A 30 -9.22 12.53 14.09
CA ALA A 30 -7.78 12.29 14.20
C ALA A 30 -7.42 10.80 14.04
N VAL A 31 -8.28 9.89 14.50
CA VAL A 31 -8.12 8.44 14.31
C VAL A 31 -8.31 8.05 12.84
N ILE A 32 -9.29 8.64 12.16
CA ILE A 32 -9.51 8.45 10.72
C ILE A 32 -8.26 8.91 9.93
N GLN A 33 -7.76 10.10 10.23
CA GLN A 33 -6.54 10.65 9.60
C GLN A 33 -5.29 9.84 9.94
N ALA A 34 -5.20 9.29 11.15
CA ALA A 34 -4.11 8.42 11.53
C ALA A 34 -4.11 7.14 10.69
N ALA A 35 -5.27 6.50 10.48
CA ALA A 35 -5.38 5.27 9.70
C ALA A 35 -5.05 5.51 8.22
N SER A 36 -5.65 6.53 7.59
CA SER A 36 -5.39 6.88 6.19
C SER A 36 -3.92 7.27 5.99
N GLY A 37 -3.37 8.12 6.87
CA GLY A 37 -1.98 8.53 6.84
C GLY A 37 -1.04 7.33 6.99
N SER A 38 -1.31 6.40 7.90
CA SER A 38 -0.44 5.23 8.10
C SER A 38 -0.42 4.27 6.90
N ILE A 39 -1.56 4.11 6.21
CA ILE A 39 -1.61 3.34 4.95
C ILE A 39 -0.82 4.06 3.86
N PHE A 40 -1.05 5.37 3.70
CA PHE A 40 -0.34 6.19 2.72
C PHE A 40 1.17 6.19 2.93
N ASP A 41 1.61 6.46 4.16
CA ASP A 41 3.02 6.51 4.55
C ASP A 41 3.69 5.15 4.30
N SER A 42 3.03 4.04 4.64
CA SER A 42 3.60 2.70 4.42
C SER A 42 3.75 2.36 2.94
N LEU A 43 2.76 2.68 2.12
CA LEU A 43 2.85 2.51 0.66
C LEU A 43 3.97 3.38 0.08
N LYS A 44 4.08 4.63 0.53
CA LYS A 44 5.10 5.57 0.10
C LYS A 44 6.50 5.09 0.49
N ASP A 45 6.66 4.58 1.70
CA ASP A 45 7.93 4.06 2.20
C ASP A 45 8.36 2.80 1.44
N GLN A 46 7.43 1.89 1.13
CA GLN A 46 7.73 0.73 0.28
C GLN A 46 8.18 1.14 -1.12
N LEU A 47 7.50 2.10 -1.74
CA LEU A 47 7.92 2.63 -3.03
C LEU A 47 9.29 3.31 -2.96
N SER A 48 9.48 4.20 -1.99
CA SER A 48 10.69 5.01 -1.83
C SER A 48 11.93 4.19 -1.47
N SER A 49 11.74 3.07 -0.78
CA SER A 49 12.79 2.10 -0.47
C SER A 49 13.08 1.12 -1.62
N GLY A 50 12.32 1.19 -2.71
CA GLY A 50 12.45 0.29 -3.85
C GLY A 50 11.86 -1.11 -3.63
N ASN A 51 11.08 -1.32 -2.56
CA ASN A 51 10.41 -2.59 -2.29
C ASN A 51 9.11 -2.72 -3.09
N ILE A 52 9.25 -2.83 -4.40
CA ILE A 52 8.12 -2.99 -5.32
C ILE A 52 7.37 -4.32 -5.08
N GLY A 53 8.07 -5.35 -4.58
CA GLY A 53 7.48 -6.65 -4.23
C GLY A 53 6.33 -6.52 -3.22
N ALA A 54 6.55 -5.75 -2.15
CA ALA A 54 5.51 -5.50 -1.15
C ALA A 54 4.29 -4.75 -1.72
N LEU A 55 4.51 -3.86 -2.70
CA LEU A 55 3.41 -3.18 -3.39
C LEU A 55 2.66 -4.13 -4.32
N THR A 56 3.38 -5.00 -5.04
CA THR A 56 2.75 -6.02 -5.89
C THR A 56 1.92 -7.00 -5.09
N ASP A 57 2.34 -7.38 -3.88
CA ASP A 57 1.57 -8.28 -3.01
C ASP A 57 0.20 -7.70 -2.65
N ILE A 58 0.16 -6.38 -2.40
CA ILE A 58 -1.09 -5.65 -2.16
C ILE A 58 -1.92 -5.60 -3.45
N PHE A 59 -1.39 -5.00 -4.52
CA PHE A 59 -2.17 -4.66 -5.71
C PHE A 59 -2.51 -5.86 -6.62
N ASN A 60 -1.68 -6.90 -6.69
CA ASN A 60 -1.97 -8.11 -7.46
C ASN A 60 -2.58 -9.24 -6.60
N GLY A 61 -2.24 -9.29 -5.32
CA GLY A 61 -2.60 -10.43 -4.47
C GLY A 61 -4.02 -10.38 -3.90
N ASN A 62 -4.70 -9.23 -3.91
CA ASN A 62 -5.92 -8.97 -3.12
C ASN A 62 -5.77 -9.42 -1.65
N LYS A 63 -4.53 -9.50 -1.15
CA LYS A 63 -4.17 -9.96 0.19
C LYS A 63 -3.68 -8.74 0.95
N ALA A 64 -4.47 -8.29 1.91
CA ALA A 64 -4.06 -7.24 2.82
C ALA A 64 -3.36 -7.81 4.06
N GLU A 65 -3.87 -8.92 4.61
CA GLU A 65 -3.29 -9.56 5.79
C GLU A 65 -1.93 -10.21 5.52
N GLY A 66 -1.02 -10.08 6.48
CA GLY A 66 0.32 -10.70 6.43
C GLY A 66 1.26 -10.08 5.40
N THR A 67 0.91 -8.93 4.84
CA THR A 67 1.79 -8.18 3.93
C THR A 67 2.63 -7.18 4.70
N GLN A 68 3.83 -6.91 4.20
CA GLN A 68 4.74 -5.94 4.81
C GLN A 68 4.11 -4.54 4.91
N VAL A 69 3.32 -4.14 3.91
CA VAL A 69 2.58 -2.86 3.94
C VAL A 69 1.59 -2.83 5.09
N ALA A 70 0.82 -3.91 5.32
CA ALA A 70 -0.16 -3.95 6.39
C ALA A 70 0.48 -3.99 7.79
N GLU A 71 1.61 -4.69 7.94
CA GLU A 71 2.36 -4.72 9.19
C GLU A 71 2.91 -3.33 9.55
N GLN A 72 3.52 -2.65 8.57
CA GLN A 72 4.02 -1.28 8.75
C GLN A 72 2.91 -0.28 9.01
N ALA A 73 1.81 -0.36 8.26
CA ALA A 73 0.66 0.52 8.45
C ALA A 73 0.05 0.31 9.84
N SER A 74 -0.02 -0.92 10.31
CA SER A 74 -0.49 -1.24 11.67
C SER A 74 0.42 -0.64 12.74
N GLY A 75 1.74 -0.78 12.60
CA GLY A 75 2.71 -0.17 13.52
C GLY A 75 2.62 1.35 13.55
N SER A 76 2.67 1.99 12.37
CA SER A 76 2.51 3.43 12.22
C SER A 76 1.19 3.94 12.80
N PHE A 77 0.10 3.20 12.59
CA PHE A 77 -1.21 3.56 13.12
C PHE A 77 -1.23 3.49 14.65
N ILE A 78 -0.69 2.42 15.25
CA ILE A 78 -0.57 2.29 16.70
C ILE A 78 0.22 3.45 17.30
N ASP A 79 1.34 3.83 16.68
CA ASP A 79 2.18 4.94 17.14
C ASP A 79 1.42 6.27 17.10
N LYS A 80 0.68 6.54 16.02
CA LYS A 80 -0.18 7.73 15.90
C LYS A 80 -1.29 7.75 16.94
N LEU A 81 -1.96 6.62 17.17
CA LEU A 81 -2.99 6.49 18.21
C LEU A 81 -2.42 6.73 19.62
N SER A 82 -1.22 6.23 19.88
CA SER A 82 -0.50 6.50 21.13
C SER A 82 -0.23 8.01 21.30
N GLY A 83 0.17 8.70 20.23
CA GLY A 83 0.33 10.17 20.22
C GLY A 83 -0.97 10.92 20.49
N LEU A 84 -2.12 10.33 20.13
CA LEU A 84 -3.45 10.84 20.49
C LEU A 84 -3.86 10.47 21.91
N GLY A 85 -3.05 9.75 22.69
CA GLY A 85 -3.37 9.30 24.04
C GLY A 85 -4.39 8.15 24.09
N ILE A 86 -4.53 7.39 23.01
CA ILE A 86 -5.26 6.11 23.02
C ILE A 86 -4.32 5.05 23.57
N ASN A 87 -4.81 4.23 24.49
CA ASN A 87 -3.99 3.21 25.14
C ASN A 87 -3.53 2.12 24.14
N ALA A 88 -2.41 1.48 24.45
CA ALA A 88 -1.76 0.53 23.54
C ALA A 88 -2.64 -0.68 23.17
N ASP A 89 -3.48 -1.18 24.08
CA ASP A 89 -4.33 -2.35 23.82
C ASP A 89 -5.48 -1.99 22.87
N THR A 90 -6.14 -0.86 23.10
CA THR A 90 -7.14 -0.32 22.16
C THR A 90 -6.52 -0.02 20.81
N ALA A 91 -5.34 0.61 20.77
CA ALA A 91 -4.65 0.92 19.52
C ALA A 91 -4.31 -0.35 18.71
N LYS A 92 -3.76 -1.39 19.36
CA LYS A 92 -3.47 -2.69 18.74
C LYS A 92 -4.73 -3.37 18.23
N SER A 93 -5.80 -3.35 19.02
CA SER A 93 -7.09 -3.93 18.62
C SER A 93 -7.65 -3.24 17.38
N LEU A 94 -7.62 -1.91 17.34
CA LEU A 94 -8.06 -1.12 16.19
C LEU A 94 -7.21 -1.39 14.96
N ALA A 95 -5.88 -1.41 15.11
CA ALA A 95 -4.98 -1.69 14.00
C ALA A 95 -5.26 -3.06 13.37
N SER A 96 -5.42 -4.08 14.22
CA SER A 96 -5.67 -5.45 13.78
C SER A 96 -7.03 -5.60 13.09
N SER A 97 -8.05 -4.85 13.52
CA SER A 97 -9.41 -4.98 12.96
C SER A 97 -9.65 -4.09 11.74
N ILE A 98 -8.97 -2.94 11.64
CA ILE A 98 -9.27 -1.92 10.63
C ILE A 98 -8.28 -1.97 9.48
N ILE A 99 -6.97 -1.99 9.75
CA ILE A 99 -5.94 -1.76 8.73
C ILE A 99 -6.00 -2.79 7.60
N PRO A 100 -6.08 -4.11 7.87
CA PRO A 100 -6.18 -5.08 6.78
C PRO A 100 -7.44 -4.86 5.92
N GLY A 101 -8.59 -4.55 6.53
CA GLY A 101 -9.82 -4.27 5.82
C GLY A 101 -9.75 -3.02 4.94
N LEU A 102 -9.12 -1.95 5.44
CA LEU A 102 -8.92 -0.72 4.67
C LEU A 102 -7.97 -0.91 3.49
N ILE A 103 -6.87 -1.64 3.68
CA ILE A 103 -5.91 -1.95 2.59
C ILE A 103 -6.59 -2.83 1.53
N ALA A 104 -7.39 -3.81 1.94
CA ALA A 104 -8.14 -4.65 1.02
C ALA A 104 -9.12 -3.80 0.19
N LYS A 105 -9.88 -2.90 0.83
CA LYS A 105 -10.81 -2.00 0.14
C LYS A 105 -10.11 -1.01 -0.77
N PHE A 106 -9.00 -0.43 -0.32
CA PHE A 106 -8.18 0.47 -1.12
C PHE A 106 -7.67 -0.21 -2.39
N THR A 107 -7.18 -1.44 -2.25
CA THR A 107 -6.73 -2.28 -3.37
C THR A 107 -7.87 -2.58 -4.33
N GLN A 108 -9.02 -3.02 -3.81
CA GLN A 108 -10.20 -3.33 -4.60
C GLN A 108 -10.64 -2.12 -5.43
N LYS A 109 -10.74 -0.94 -4.80
CA LYS A 109 -11.10 0.30 -5.49
C LYS A 109 -10.04 0.72 -6.52
N THR A 110 -8.76 0.58 -6.19
CA THR A 110 -7.65 0.93 -7.10
C THR A 110 -7.62 0.07 -8.37
N ASN A 111 -8.09 -1.17 -8.25
CA ASN A 111 -8.13 -2.14 -9.35
C ASN A 111 -9.50 -2.20 -10.07
N ASP A 112 -10.51 -1.45 -9.61
CA ASP A 112 -11.84 -1.47 -10.21
C ASP A 112 -11.89 -0.49 -11.39
N PRO A 113 -12.05 -0.97 -12.65
CA PRO A 113 -12.13 -0.10 -13.82
C PRO A 113 -13.37 0.81 -13.82
N ASN A 114 -14.36 0.55 -12.96
CA ASN A 114 -15.57 1.36 -12.82
C ASN A 114 -15.50 2.35 -11.64
N ASP A 115 -14.46 2.31 -10.82
CA ASP A 115 -14.27 3.21 -9.69
C ASP A 115 -13.07 4.15 -9.92
N SER A 116 -13.36 5.38 -10.36
CA SER A 116 -12.31 6.39 -10.58
C SER A 116 -11.80 7.06 -9.30
N SER A 117 -12.27 6.67 -8.10
CA SER A 117 -11.84 7.28 -6.83
C SER A 117 -10.37 6.99 -6.53
N PHE A 118 -9.88 5.83 -6.97
CA PHE A 118 -8.48 5.45 -6.93
C PHE A 118 -8.12 4.77 -8.25
N ASN A 119 -7.18 5.34 -8.99
CA ASN A 119 -6.58 4.67 -10.15
C ASN A 119 -5.14 4.34 -9.83
N LEU A 120 -4.65 3.15 -10.23
CA LEU A 120 -3.27 2.73 -9.95
C LEU A 120 -2.24 3.78 -10.39
N LYS A 121 -2.44 4.39 -11.56
CA LYS A 121 -1.55 5.45 -12.07
C LYS A 121 -1.52 6.68 -11.15
N ASP A 122 -2.69 7.13 -10.70
CA ASP A 122 -2.81 8.32 -9.84
C ASP A 122 -2.27 8.04 -8.43
N VAL A 123 -2.52 6.82 -7.93
CA VAL A 123 -1.96 6.33 -6.67
C VAL A 123 -0.44 6.32 -6.75
N LEU A 124 0.16 5.62 -7.72
CA LEU A 124 1.61 5.56 -7.89
C LEU A 124 2.22 6.95 -8.10
N GLY A 125 1.57 7.82 -8.87
CA GLY A 125 1.99 9.22 -9.03
C GLY A 125 1.98 9.99 -7.70
N SER A 126 0.95 9.80 -6.88
CA SER A 126 0.86 10.44 -5.56
C SER A 126 1.87 9.91 -4.54
N LEU A 127 2.31 8.65 -4.70
CA LEU A 127 3.31 8.02 -3.83
C LEU A 127 4.75 8.34 -4.26
N GLY A 128 5.01 8.41 -5.57
CA GLY A 128 6.34 8.68 -6.14
C GLY A 128 6.87 10.09 -5.90
N GLY A 129 5.97 11.03 -5.57
CA GLY A 129 6.31 12.42 -5.27
C GLY A 129 6.76 13.23 -6.50
N GLU A 130 6.86 14.55 -6.33
CA GLU A 130 7.30 15.48 -7.38
C GLU A 130 8.82 15.40 -7.67
N ASP A 131 9.59 14.72 -6.82
CA ASP A 131 11.06 14.65 -6.90
C ASP A 131 11.58 13.79 -8.07
N GLY A 132 10.70 13.14 -8.84
CA GLY A 132 11.04 12.44 -10.08
C GLY A 132 11.97 11.23 -9.90
N LYS A 133 12.17 10.78 -8.66
CA LYS A 133 13.13 9.73 -8.30
C LYS A 133 12.68 8.33 -8.75
N PHE A 134 11.37 8.17 -8.96
CA PHE A 134 10.75 6.99 -9.56
C PHE A 134 9.91 7.45 -10.74
N ASP A 135 10.25 6.97 -11.94
CA ASP A 135 9.35 7.13 -13.07
C ASP A 135 8.17 6.17 -12.86
N VAL A 136 6.98 6.74 -12.72
CA VAL A 136 5.73 5.98 -12.57
C VAL A 136 5.56 5.00 -13.74
N SER A 137 6.05 5.36 -14.93
CA SER A 137 6.02 4.51 -16.12
C SER A 137 6.89 3.26 -15.94
N ASP A 138 8.06 3.39 -15.32
CA ASP A 138 8.96 2.27 -15.04
C ASP A 138 8.36 1.35 -13.98
N VAL A 139 7.77 1.92 -12.92
CA VAL A 139 7.10 1.13 -11.87
C VAL A 139 5.89 0.39 -12.43
N ILE A 140 5.07 1.03 -13.27
CA ILE A 140 3.96 0.37 -13.96
C ILE A 140 4.47 -0.70 -14.93
N GLY A 141 5.58 -0.44 -15.62
CA GLY A 141 6.25 -1.43 -16.47
C GLY A 141 6.72 -2.66 -15.69
N MET A 142 7.31 -2.46 -14.51
CA MET A 142 7.68 -3.53 -13.58
C MET A 142 6.44 -4.25 -13.03
N PHE A 143 5.34 -3.53 -12.78
CA PHE A 143 4.10 -4.12 -12.31
C PHE A 143 3.41 -5.00 -13.36
N ASN A 144 3.34 -4.52 -14.62
CA ASN A 144 2.68 -5.20 -15.73
C ASN A 144 3.57 -6.23 -16.45
N GLY A 145 4.89 -6.14 -16.31
CA GLY A 145 5.88 -6.95 -17.04
C GLY A 145 6.94 -7.64 -16.18
N GLY A 146 6.91 -7.45 -14.86
CA GLY A 146 7.96 -7.93 -13.94
C GLY A 146 7.66 -9.26 -13.26
N GLN A 147 7.21 -10.28 -14.00
CA GLN A 147 7.39 -11.67 -13.57
C GLN A 147 8.69 -12.23 -14.15
N SER A 148 9.82 -11.59 -13.85
CA SER A 148 11.14 -12.18 -14.12
C SER A 148 12.25 -11.36 -13.46
N GLN A 149 12.38 -11.45 -12.14
CA GLN A 149 13.70 -11.42 -11.51
C GLN A 149 13.66 -11.91 -10.05
N GLN A 150 13.88 -13.21 -9.88
CA GLN A 150 14.69 -13.69 -8.77
C GLN A 150 15.64 -14.76 -9.31
N GLY A 151 16.89 -14.67 -8.89
CA GLY A 151 18.07 -15.21 -9.58
C GLY A 151 18.03 -16.71 -9.88
N GLY A 152 18.37 -17.01 -11.14
CA GLY A 152 18.65 -18.33 -11.66
C GLY A 152 19.08 -18.16 -13.11
N GLN A 153 20.23 -18.69 -13.47
CA GLN A 153 20.81 -18.60 -14.80
C GLN A 153 19.83 -19.00 -15.92
N ALA A 154 20.07 -18.39 -17.08
CA ALA A 154 19.73 -18.84 -18.43
C ALA A 154 18.33 -18.52 -18.96
N GLY A 155 18.31 -17.70 -20.01
CA GLY A 155 17.65 -18.15 -21.25
C GLY A 155 16.65 -17.21 -21.91
N GLU A 156 17.07 -16.05 -22.42
CA GLU A 156 16.51 -15.53 -23.69
C GLU A 156 17.44 -14.60 -24.48
N GLY A 157 18.75 -14.78 -24.29
CA GLY A 157 19.74 -14.58 -25.35
C GLY A 157 20.38 -15.94 -25.53
N GLY A 158 19.77 -16.80 -26.36
CA GLY A 158 20.16 -18.19 -26.46
C GLY A 158 21.67 -18.34 -26.65
N ILE A 159 22.30 -19.23 -25.88
CA ILE A 159 23.69 -19.68 -26.10
C ILE A 159 23.94 -20.14 -27.54
N MET A 160 22.89 -20.52 -28.27
CA MET A 160 22.92 -20.79 -29.70
C MET A 160 23.28 -19.53 -30.54
N ASP A 161 22.84 -18.35 -30.12
CA ASP A 161 23.04 -17.08 -30.82
C ASP A 161 24.48 -16.56 -30.66
N LYS A 162 25.06 -16.74 -29.46
CA LYS A 162 26.49 -16.45 -29.22
C LYS A 162 27.42 -17.48 -29.88
N LEU A 163 27.01 -18.74 -30.02
CA LEU A 163 27.80 -19.76 -30.74
C LEU A 163 27.78 -19.54 -32.26
N LYS A 164 26.65 -19.06 -32.81
CA LYS A 164 26.54 -18.69 -34.23
C LYS A 164 27.45 -17.52 -34.61
N GLY A 165 27.66 -16.57 -33.71
CA GLY A 165 28.58 -15.44 -33.93
C GLY A 165 30.08 -15.79 -33.91
N MET A 166 30.47 -17.02 -33.53
CA MET A 166 31.87 -17.44 -33.45
C MET A 166 32.33 -18.31 -34.62
N PHE A 167 31.40 -18.81 -35.43
CA PHE A 167 31.70 -19.63 -36.62
C PHE A 167 31.48 -18.87 -37.93
N ASN A 168 31.38 -17.54 -37.86
CA ASN A 168 31.17 -16.67 -39.01
C ASN A 168 32.23 -15.57 -39.10
#